data_AF-A0A1N6H8C9-F1
#
_entry.id   AF-A0A1N6H8C9-F1
#
_cell.length_a   1.000
_cell.length_b   1.000
_cell.length_c   1.000
_cell.angle_alpha   90.00
_cell.angle_beta   90.00
_cell.angle_gamma   90.00
#
_symmetry.space_group_name_H-M   'P 1'
#
loop_
_entity.id
_entity.type
_entity.pdbx_description
1 polymer ?
#
loop_
_entity_poly.entity_id
_entity_poly.type
_entity_poly.pdbx_seq_one_letter_code
_entity_poly.pdbx_strand_id
1 'polypeptide(L)'
;METVLAVVFTALMVMFLGLHFLSMPANFLIMGMLVLWKFMYPAQSADMNTMFFVLTGGLVLLGEALEFISQLMGAKKYGGTKKGNLGGIIGAICGAIIGAPFFLGLGALLGALGGAYAGCLIFEIAHGRELHGAMVAAKGAFYGKFLGMSIKFGVGVFVVVYGAKHIWT
;
A
#
# COMPACT_ATOMS: atom_id res chain seq x y z
N MET A 1 -7.99 -31.96 -9.06
CA MET A 1 -7.32 -30.84 -9.77
C MET A 1 -7.75 -29.50 -9.18
N GLU A 2 -9.04 -29.30 -8.91
CA GLU A 2 -9.60 -28.06 -8.35
C GLU A 2 -8.99 -27.66 -6.99
N THR A 3 -8.81 -28.60 -6.07
CA THR A 3 -8.19 -28.34 -4.76
C THR A 3 -6.73 -27.85 -4.88
N VAL A 4 -5.97 -28.41 -5.82
CA VAL A 4 -4.58 -27.99 -6.06
C VAL A 4 -4.55 -26.53 -6.55
N LEU A 5 -5.48 -26.16 -7.43
CA LEU A 5 -5.57 -24.79 -7.95
C LEU A 5 -6.07 -23.81 -6.90
N ALA A 6 -7.01 -24.20 -6.01
CA ALA A 6 -7.42 -23.40 -4.86
C ALA A 6 -6.23 -23.09 -3.93
N VAL A 7 -5.37 -24.09 -3.64
CA VAL A 7 -4.13 -23.88 -2.89
C VAL A 7 -3.23 -22.89 -3.61
N VAL A 8 -2.98 -23.08 -4.91
CA VAL A 8 -2.07 -22.25 -5.69
C VAL A 8 -2.56 -20.79 -5.75
N PHE A 9 -3.84 -20.56 -6.01
CA PHE A 9 -4.42 -19.20 -6.03
C PHE A 9 -4.33 -18.52 -4.67
N THR A 10 -4.69 -19.24 -3.60
CA THR A 10 -4.61 -18.70 -2.24
C THR A 10 -3.16 -18.38 -1.87
N ALA A 11 -2.22 -19.26 -2.20
CA ALA A 11 -0.79 -19.04 -1.96
C ALA A 11 -0.25 -17.84 -2.75
N LEU A 12 -0.62 -17.69 -4.02
CA LEU A 12 -0.26 -16.54 -4.85
C LEU A 12 -0.80 -15.23 -4.28
N MET A 13 -2.06 -15.21 -3.82
CA MET A 13 -2.65 -14.04 -3.16
C MET A 13 -1.89 -13.65 -1.88
N VAL A 14 -1.49 -14.63 -1.08
CA VAL A 14 -0.65 -14.39 0.11
C VAL A 14 0.74 -13.87 -0.29
N MET A 15 1.37 -14.43 -1.33
CA MET A 15 2.64 -13.93 -1.84
C MET A 15 2.54 -12.49 -2.35
N PHE A 16 1.42 -12.11 -2.97
CA PHE A 16 1.19 -10.72 -3.38
C PHE A 16 1.10 -9.75 -2.20
N LEU A 17 0.68 -10.18 -0.99
CA LEU A 17 0.79 -9.31 0.19
C LEU A 17 2.24 -8.89 0.46
N GLY A 18 3.22 -9.73 0.09
CA GLY A 18 4.64 -9.40 0.16
C GLY A 18 5.04 -8.20 -0.72
N LEU A 19 4.30 -7.92 -1.81
CA LEU A 19 4.57 -6.80 -2.70
C LEU A 19 4.27 -5.43 -2.05
N HIS A 20 3.52 -5.39 -0.93
CA HIS A 20 3.37 -4.16 -0.14
C HIS A 20 4.71 -3.69 0.43
N PHE A 21 5.63 -4.60 0.77
CA PHE A 21 6.98 -4.24 1.19
C PHE A 21 7.81 -3.61 0.06
N LEU A 22 7.39 -3.81 -1.19
CA LEU A 22 7.96 -3.16 -2.36
C LEU A 22 7.28 -1.83 -2.69
N SER A 23 6.37 -1.34 -1.84
CA SER A 23 5.49 -0.19 -2.10
C SER A 23 4.66 -0.32 -3.39
N MET A 24 4.41 -1.54 -3.86
CA MET A 24 3.61 -1.79 -5.07
C MET A 24 2.10 -1.83 -4.75
N PRO A 25 1.22 -1.59 -5.74
CA PRO A 25 -0.23 -1.62 -5.57
C PRO A 25 -0.75 -3.08 -5.55
N ALA A 26 -0.29 -3.87 -4.58
CA ALA A 26 -0.48 -5.32 -4.50
C ALA A 26 -1.94 -5.77 -4.38
N ASN A 27 -2.77 -4.93 -3.76
CA ASN A 27 -4.19 -5.22 -3.56
C ASN A 27 -4.96 -5.36 -4.88
N PHE A 28 -4.53 -4.67 -5.95
CA PHE A 28 -5.12 -4.85 -7.28
C PHE A 28 -4.75 -6.20 -7.90
N LEU A 29 -3.52 -6.70 -7.67
CA LEU A 29 -3.12 -8.02 -8.13
C LEU A 29 -3.92 -9.13 -7.42
N ILE A 30 -4.13 -8.98 -6.11
CA ILE A 30 -5.00 -9.87 -5.32
C ILE A 30 -6.43 -9.85 -5.89
N MET A 31 -6.97 -8.66 -6.19
CA MET A 31 -8.29 -8.54 -6.81
C MET A 31 -8.33 -9.21 -8.20
N GLY A 32 -7.27 -9.06 -9.00
CA GLY A 32 -7.11 -9.73 -10.28
C GLY A 32 -7.15 -11.27 -10.17
N MET A 33 -6.58 -11.84 -9.10
CA MET A 33 -6.67 -13.28 -8.83
C MET A 33 -8.10 -13.73 -8.53
N LEU A 34 -8.86 -12.94 -7.78
CA LEU A 34 -10.26 -13.24 -7.48
C LEU A 34 -11.15 -13.18 -8.73
N VAL A 35 -10.91 -12.19 -9.60
CA VAL A 35 -11.58 -12.11 -10.90
C VAL A 35 -11.22 -13.31 -11.77
N LEU A 36 -9.93 -13.66 -11.86
CA LEU A 36 -9.47 -14.80 -12.65
C LEU A 36 -10.08 -16.12 -12.15
N TRP A 37 -10.15 -16.32 -10.82
CA TRP A 37 -10.82 -17.47 -10.23
C TRP A 37 -12.29 -17.55 -10.64
N LYS A 38 -13.04 -16.44 -10.54
CA LYS A 38 -14.45 -16.37 -10.96
C LYS A 38 -14.65 -16.75 -12.43
N PHE A 39 -13.75 -16.31 -13.30
CA PHE A 39 -13.81 -16.65 -14.73
C PHE A 39 -13.47 -18.12 -15.01
N MET A 40 -12.49 -18.70 -14.30
CA MET A 40 -12.07 -20.09 -14.51
C MET A 40 -13.05 -21.11 -13.89
N TYR A 41 -13.68 -20.75 -12.77
CA TYR A 41 -14.51 -21.64 -11.94
C TYR A 41 -15.88 -21.03 -11.65
N PRO A 42 -16.70 -20.68 -12.67
CA PRO A 42 -17.93 -19.91 -12.50
C PRO A 42 -18.98 -20.64 -11.65
N ALA A 43 -18.99 -21.97 -11.68
CA ALA A 43 -19.91 -22.82 -10.93
C ALA A 43 -19.56 -22.90 -9.44
N GLN A 44 -18.27 -23.11 -9.07
CA GLN A 44 -17.84 -23.10 -7.67
C GLN A 44 -17.92 -21.69 -7.06
N SER A 45 -17.60 -20.67 -7.85
CA SER A 45 -17.59 -19.27 -7.39
C SER A 45 -18.94 -18.58 -7.51
N ALA A 46 -20.07 -19.30 -7.49
CA ALA A 46 -21.41 -18.72 -7.64
C ALA A 46 -21.68 -17.59 -6.63
N ASP A 47 -21.18 -17.74 -5.41
CA ASP A 47 -21.32 -16.77 -4.32
C ASP A 47 -20.43 -15.52 -4.47
N MET A 48 -19.42 -15.54 -5.36
CA MET A 48 -18.65 -14.35 -5.75
C MET A 48 -19.45 -13.47 -6.73
N ASN A 49 -20.56 -12.94 -6.23
CA ASN A 49 -21.48 -12.10 -6.97
C ASN A 49 -21.00 -10.64 -7.09
N THR A 50 -21.80 -9.78 -7.71
CA THR A 50 -21.49 -8.36 -7.86
C THR A 50 -21.21 -7.67 -6.53
N MET A 51 -21.93 -8.02 -5.46
CA MET A 51 -21.73 -7.43 -4.13
C MET A 51 -20.36 -7.78 -3.54
N PHE A 52 -19.89 -9.02 -3.75
CA PHE A 52 -18.53 -9.42 -3.36
C PHE A 52 -17.47 -8.51 -4.00
N PHE A 53 -17.57 -8.25 -5.30
CA PHE A 53 -16.60 -7.41 -6.02
C PHE A 53 -16.74 -5.92 -5.72
N VAL A 54 -17.96 -5.43 -5.48
CA VAL A 54 -18.18 -4.05 -5.02
C VAL A 54 -17.56 -3.84 -3.63
N LEU A 55 -17.75 -4.78 -2.71
CA LEU A 55 -17.21 -4.67 -1.36
C LEU A 55 -15.69 -4.79 -1.36
N THR A 56 -15.13 -5.83 -1.97
CA THR A 56 -13.68 -6.05 -2.01
C THR A 56 -12.98 -4.98 -2.85
N GLY A 57 -13.49 -4.64 -4.04
CA GLY A 57 -12.97 -3.57 -4.88
C GLY A 57 -13.07 -2.20 -4.19
N GLY A 58 -14.19 -1.91 -3.53
CA GLY A 58 -14.37 -0.71 -2.72
C GLY A 58 -13.33 -0.62 -1.61
N LEU A 59 -13.09 -1.70 -0.87
CA LEU A 59 -12.05 -1.75 0.16
C LEU A 59 -10.65 -1.53 -0.41
N VAL A 60 -10.31 -2.16 -1.54
CA VAL A 60 -9.02 -1.96 -2.22
C VAL A 60 -8.81 -0.48 -2.56
N LEU A 61 -9.80 0.15 -3.18
CA LEU A 61 -9.74 1.58 -3.52
C LEU A 61 -9.66 2.47 -2.27
N LEU A 62 -10.41 2.14 -1.22
CA LEU A 62 -10.34 2.84 0.06
C LEU A 62 -8.96 2.70 0.70
N GLY A 63 -8.33 1.51 0.65
CA GLY A 63 -6.99 1.29 1.17
C GLY A 63 -5.93 2.16 0.48
N GLU A 64 -5.99 2.25 -0.85
CA GLU A 64 -5.12 3.15 -1.63
C GLU A 64 -5.38 4.61 -1.28
N ALA A 65 -6.65 5.04 -1.24
CA ALA A 65 -7.02 6.40 -0.88
C ALA A 65 -6.53 6.76 0.54
N LEU A 66 -6.71 5.86 1.51
CA LEU A 66 -6.26 6.06 2.89
C LEU A 66 -4.73 6.11 2.99
N GLU A 67 -3.98 5.39 2.16
CA GLU A 67 -2.53 5.54 2.09
C GLU A 67 -2.14 6.96 1.68
N PHE A 68 -2.70 7.45 0.57
CA PHE A 68 -2.44 8.80 0.08
C PHE A 68 -2.87 9.88 1.07
N ILE A 69 -4.07 9.73 1.65
CA ILE A 69 -4.61 10.66 2.64
C ILE A 69 -3.73 10.67 3.90
N SER A 70 -3.32 9.51 4.41
CA SER A 70 -2.45 9.41 5.58
C SER A 70 -1.11 10.09 5.35
N GLN A 71 -0.53 9.94 4.16
CA GLN A 71 0.71 10.62 3.80
C GLN A 71 0.54 12.16 3.77
N LEU A 72 -0.55 12.65 3.20
CA LEU A 72 -0.85 14.09 3.14
C LEU A 72 -1.17 14.70 4.52
N MET A 73 -1.99 14.00 5.31
CA MET A 73 -2.42 14.43 6.64
C MET A 73 -1.30 14.29 7.66
N GLY A 74 -0.45 13.28 7.54
CA GLY A 74 0.68 13.03 8.43
C GLY A 74 1.58 14.24 8.49
N ALA A 75 2.11 14.71 7.36
CA ALA A 75 2.95 15.90 7.36
C ALA A 75 2.19 17.16 7.83
N LYS A 76 0.93 17.36 7.39
CA LYS A 76 0.11 18.51 7.78
C LYS A 76 -0.16 18.58 9.30
N LYS A 77 -0.41 17.45 9.95
CA LYS A 77 -0.64 17.36 11.41
C LYS A 77 0.55 17.84 12.22
N TYR A 78 1.77 17.63 11.71
CA TYR A 78 3.01 18.09 12.33
C TYR A 78 3.49 19.43 11.77
N GLY A 79 2.55 20.22 11.21
CA GLY A 79 2.79 21.57 10.72
C GLY A 79 3.48 21.65 9.36
N GLY A 80 3.58 20.56 8.60
CA GLY A 80 4.15 20.53 7.26
C GLY A 80 3.38 21.39 6.25
N THR A 81 4.11 22.00 5.33
CA THR A 81 3.57 22.82 4.24
C THR A 81 3.17 21.96 3.05
N LYS A 82 2.41 22.54 2.10
CA LYS A 82 2.09 21.88 0.82
C LYS A 82 3.36 21.46 0.06
N LYS A 83 4.43 22.25 0.17
CA LYS A 83 5.71 21.98 -0.49
C LYS A 83 6.48 20.85 0.20
N GLY A 84 6.47 20.82 1.54
CA GLY A 84 7.01 19.69 2.31
C GLY A 84 6.28 18.39 2.02
N ASN A 85 4.95 18.41 1.87
CA ASN A 85 4.18 17.24 1.46
C ASN A 85 4.61 16.74 0.07
N LEU A 86 4.75 17.64 -0.89
CA LEU A 86 5.22 17.31 -2.23
C LEU A 86 6.63 16.70 -2.19
N GLY A 87 7.55 17.31 -1.44
CA GLY A 87 8.89 16.80 -1.21
C GLY A 87 8.87 15.40 -0.59
N GLY A 88 8.01 15.15 0.39
CA GLY A 88 7.85 13.83 1.01
C GLY A 88 7.28 12.78 0.05
N ILE A 89 6.34 13.13 -0.83
CA ILE A 89 5.82 12.19 -1.83
C ILE A 89 6.89 11.84 -2.85
N ILE A 90 7.57 12.84 -3.42
CA ILE A 90 8.66 12.63 -4.39
C ILE A 90 9.78 11.83 -3.73
N GLY A 91 10.17 12.22 -2.51
CA GLY A 91 11.19 11.53 -1.74
C GLY A 91 10.82 10.08 -1.46
N ALA A 92 9.56 9.79 -1.11
CA ALA A 92 9.10 8.42 -0.91
C ALA A 92 9.21 7.57 -2.19
N ILE A 93 8.82 8.12 -3.34
CA ILE A 93 8.90 7.42 -4.64
C ILE A 93 10.37 7.18 -5.01
N CYS A 94 11.19 8.24 -5.01
CA CYS A 94 12.62 8.13 -5.34
C CYS A 94 13.35 7.19 -4.37
N GLY A 95 13.05 7.30 -3.08
CA GLY A 95 13.62 6.45 -2.04
C GLY A 95 13.20 4.99 -2.21
N ALA A 96 11.93 4.72 -2.55
CA ALA A 96 11.48 3.36 -2.85
C ALA A 96 12.22 2.77 -4.05
N ILE A 97 12.37 3.53 -5.13
CA ILE A 97 13.08 3.10 -6.35
C ILE A 97 14.56 2.84 -6.07
N ILE A 98 15.23 3.76 -5.37
CA ILE A 98 16.65 3.63 -5.00
C ILE A 98 16.84 2.48 -4.02
N GLY A 99 15.89 2.28 -3.10
CA GLY A 99 15.92 1.24 -2.09
C GLY A 99 15.57 -0.17 -2.62
N ALA A 100 14.81 -0.27 -3.71
CA ALA A 100 14.31 -1.55 -4.23
C ALA A 100 15.39 -2.61 -4.54
N PRO A 101 16.59 -2.28 -5.05
CA PRO A 101 17.64 -3.27 -5.27
C PRO A 101 18.21 -3.90 -3.98
N PHE A 102 17.96 -3.30 -2.81
CA PHE A 102 18.54 -3.74 -1.55
C PHE A 102 17.61 -4.69 -0.78
N PHE A 103 18.21 -5.61 -0.02
CA PHE A 103 17.51 -6.54 0.89
C PHE A 103 16.35 -7.31 0.24
N LEU A 104 16.56 -7.81 -0.99
CA LEU A 104 15.54 -8.55 -1.76
C LEU A 104 14.24 -7.74 -1.94
N GLY A 105 14.35 -6.42 -2.07
CA GLY A 105 13.21 -5.51 -2.25
C GLY A 105 12.70 -4.87 -0.97
N LEU A 106 13.07 -5.37 0.22
CA LEU A 106 12.71 -4.72 1.50
C LEU A 106 13.30 -3.32 1.63
N GLY A 107 14.41 -3.04 0.91
CA GLY A 107 14.96 -1.70 0.83
C GLY A 107 13.99 -0.68 0.23
N ALA A 108 13.00 -1.09 -0.57
CA ALA A 108 11.98 -0.18 -1.08
C ALA A 108 11.08 0.38 0.04
N LEU A 109 10.72 -0.44 1.04
CA LEU A 109 9.96 0.04 2.22
C LEU A 109 10.77 1.07 3.01
N LEU A 110 12.01 0.71 3.36
CA LEU A 110 12.89 1.60 4.13
C LEU A 110 13.21 2.87 3.34
N GLY A 111 13.44 2.73 2.04
CA GLY A 111 13.64 3.82 1.10
C GLY A 111 12.41 4.71 0.97
N ALA A 112 11.20 4.16 0.93
CA ALA A 112 9.98 4.96 0.89
C ALA A 112 9.79 5.77 2.17
N LEU A 113 10.03 5.16 3.33
CA LEU A 113 9.92 5.81 4.63
C LEU A 113 11.00 6.88 4.84
N GLY A 114 12.27 6.52 4.62
CA GLY A 114 13.40 7.42 4.73
C GLY A 114 13.35 8.53 3.68
N GLY A 115 12.93 8.20 2.47
CA GLY A 115 12.68 9.14 1.39
C GLY A 115 11.54 10.11 1.70
N ALA A 116 10.44 9.64 2.30
CA ALA A 116 9.36 10.53 2.74
C ALA A 116 9.85 11.56 3.77
N TYR A 117 10.66 11.10 4.73
CA TYR A 117 11.27 11.95 5.72
C TYR A 117 12.25 12.95 5.09
N ALA A 118 13.25 12.47 4.35
CA ALA A 118 14.31 13.28 3.78
C ALA A 118 13.78 14.28 2.74
N GLY A 119 12.88 13.84 1.87
CA GLY A 119 12.27 14.69 0.86
C GLY A 119 11.43 15.81 1.47
N CYS A 120 10.66 15.51 2.53
CA CYS A 120 9.92 16.53 3.27
C CYS A 120 10.87 17.53 3.95
N LEU A 121 11.89 17.02 4.64
CA LEU A 121 12.90 17.82 5.33
C LEU A 121 13.62 18.79 4.39
N ILE A 122 14.13 18.28 3.26
CA ILE A 122 14.85 19.07 2.25
C ILE A 122 13.95 20.18 1.69
N PHE A 123 12.69 19.86 1.35
CA PHE A 123 11.77 20.85 0.80
C PHE A 123 11.39 21.91 1.82
N GLU A 124 11.16 21.57 3.08
CA GLU A 124 10.84 22.53 4.13
C GLU A 124 12.02 23.49 4.40
N ILE A 125 13.24 22.96 4.50
CA ILE A 125 14.46 23.77 4.70
C ILE A 125 14.70 24.67 3.48
N ALA A 126 14.59 24.14 2.26
CA ALA A 126 14.77 24.89 1.02
C ALA A 126 13.76 26.05 0.87
N HIS A 127 12.65 26.01 1.62
CA HIS A 127 11.64 27.06 1.65
C HIS A 127 11.70 27.95 2.89
N GLY A 128 12.84 27.95 3.59
CA GLY A 128 13.14 28.90 4.66
C GLY A 128 12.60 28.50 6.03
N ARG A 129 12.16 27.24 6.21
CA ARG A 129 11.78 26.76 7.53
C ARG A 129 13.01 26.45 8.37
N GLU A 130 12.93 26.80 9.64
CA GLU A 130 13.94 26.45 10.64
C GLU A 130 14.04 24.91 10.80
N LEU A 131 15.25 24.42 11.04
CA LEU A 131 15.60 22.99 10.98
C LEU A 131 14.76 22.14 11.95
N HIS A 132 14.58 22.58 13.19
CA HIS A 132 13.76 21.86 14.16
C HIS A 132 12.31 21.75 13.69
N GLY A 133 11.73 22.86 13.22
CA GLY A 133 10.38 22.86 12.63
C GLY A 133 10.26 21.94 11.42
N ALA A 134 11.26 21.90 10.55
CA ALA A 134 11.29 21.04 9.37
C ALA A 134 11.41 19.55 9.74
N MET A 135 12.22 19.20 10.75
CA MET A 135 12.31 17.82 11.26
C MET A 135 11.00 17.33 11.85
N VAL A 136 10.26 18.18 12.57
CA VAL A 136 8.94 17.83 13.10
C VAL A 136 7.96 17.51 11.97
N ALA A 137 7.92 18.34 10.92
CA ALA A 137 7.11 18.09 9.73
C ALA A 137 7.51 16.78 9.01
N ALA A 138 8.82 16.54 8.85
CA ALA A 138 9.36 15.33 8.23
C ALA A 138 9.00 14.06 9.00
N LYS A 139 9.01 14.09 10.34
CA LYS A 139 8.48 12.98 11.18
C LYS A 139 7.00 12.72 10.86
N GLY A 140 6.21 13.78 10.69
CA GLY A 140 4.82 13.67 10.25
C GLY A 140 4.68 12.97 8.90
N ALA A 141 5.52 13.31 7.92
CA ALA A 141 5.53 12.65 6.61
C ALA A 141 5.87 11.15 6.71
N PHE A 142 6.88 10.80 7.53
CA PHE A 142 7.26 9.43 7.81
C PHE A 142 6.09 8.63 8.41
N TYR A 143 5.49 9.13 9.50
CA TYR A 143 4.39 8.43 10.17
C TYR A 143 3.14 8.35 9.29
N GLY A 144 2.87 9.39 8.50
CA GLY A 144 1.77 9.39 7.52
C GLY A 144 1.93 8.27 6.50
N LYS A 145 3.14 8.11 5.93
CA LYS A 145 3.45 7.04 4.98
C LYS A 145 3.37 5.66 5.66
N PHE A 146 3.93 5.51 6.86
CA PHE A 146 3.91 4.24 7.60
C PHE A 146 2.49 3.76 7.95
N LEU A 147 1.67 4.67 8.49
CA LEU A 147 0.27 4.37 8.83
C LEU A 147 -0.54 4.03 7.58
N GLY A 148 -0.35 4.79 6.50
CA GLY A 148 -0.99 4.53 5.22
C GLY A 148 -0.69 3.12 4.68
N MET A 149 0.58 2.74 4.66
CA MET A 149 1.00 1.40 4.23
C MET A 149 0.42 0.29 5.13
N SER A 150 0.36 0.53 6.43
CA SER A 150 -0.18 -0.44 7.41
C SER A 150 -1.68 -0.67 7.20
N ILE A 151 -2.45 0.39 6.99
CA ILE A 151 -3.89 0.31 6.68
C ILE A 151 -4.10 -0.46 5.37
N LYS A 152 -3.37 -0.08 4.32
CA LYS A 152 -3.45 -0.72 3.00
C LYS A 152 -3.07 -2.20 3.05
N PHE A 153 -2.05 -2.57 3.83
CA PHE A 153 -1.68 -3.95 4.07
C PHE A 153 -2.81 -4.72 4.79
N GLY A 154 -3.40 -4.14 5.83
CA GLY A 154 -4.53 -4.73 6.56
C GLY A 154 -5.76 -4.96 5.65
N VAL A 155 -6.07 -4.01 4.77
CA VAL A 155 -7.09 -4.19 3.72
C VAL A 155 -6.75 -5.38 2.82
N GLY A 156 -5.49 -5.49 2.40
CA GLY A 156 -5.02 -6.62 1.60
C GLY A 156 -5.24 -7.96 2.31
N VAL A 157 -4.84 -8.07 3.58
CA VAL A 157 -5.06 -9.27 4.40
C VAL A 157 -6.54 -9.62 4.48
N PHE A 158 -7.41 -8.64 4.71
CA PHE A 158 -8.86 -8.87 4.74
C PHE A 158 -9.38 -9.42 3.40
N VAL A 159 -8.98 -8.81 2.28
CA VAL A 159 -9.41 -9.26 0.94
C VAL A 159 -8.90 -10.67 0.65
N VAL A 160 -7.69 -11.03 1.08
CA VAL A 160 -7.16 -12.39 0.93
C VAL A 160 -7.97 -13.39 1.75
N VAL A 161 -8.21 -13.13 3.03
CA VAL A 161 -8.96 -14.05 3.90
C VAL A 161 -10.39 -14.21 3.42
N TYR A 162 -11.06 -13.10 3.10
CA TYR A 162 -12.43 -13.10 2.63
C TYR A 162 -12.55 -13.76 1.26
N GLY A 163 -11.63 -13.48 0.33
CA GLY A 163 -11.58 -14.10 -0.98
C GLY A 163 -11.26 -15.59 -0.93
N ALA A 164 -10.28 -16.00 -0.12
CA ALA A 164 -9.94 -17.40 0.10
C ALA A 164 -11.16 -18.18 0.60
N LYS A 165 -11.91 -17.66 1.57
CA LYS A 165 -13.16 -18.31 2.03
C LYS A 165 -14.09 -18.68 0.87
N HIS A 166 -14.22 -17.82 -0.14
CA HIS A 166 -15.08 -18.07 -1.31
C HIS A 166 -14.43 -18.96 -2.38
N ILE A 167 -13.10 -19.05 -2.41
CA ILE A 167 -12.38 -20.01 -3.27
C ILE A 167 -12.56 -21.44 -2.75
N TRP A 168 -12.65 -21.60 -1.43
CA TRP A 168 -12.72 -22.89 -0.74
C TRP A 168 -14.15 -23.38 -0.45
N THR A 169 -15.18 -22.65 -0.89
CA THR A 169 -16.60 -23.04 -0.82
C THR A 169 -17.02 -23.63 -2.15
#